data_AF-A0A1N6EZY3-F1
#
_entry.id   AF-A0A1N6EZY3-F1
#
_cell.length_a   1.000
_cell.length_b   1.000
_cell.length_c   1.000
_cell.angle_alpha   90.00
_cell.angle_beta   90.00
_cell.angle_gamma   90.00
#
_symmetry.space_group_name_H-M   'P 1'
#
loop_
_entity.id
_entity.type
_entity.pdbx_description
1 polymer ?
#
loop_
_entity_poly.entity_id
_entity_poly.type
_entity_poly.pdbx_seq_one_letter_code
_entity_poly.pdbx_strand_id
1 'polypeptide(L)'
;MRKIRKNYTPVEKVAILRRHLIDHVPISDLCDELQLSPTLFYHWQKQFFENGPAAFERKNGSPETDHLRTIAALRDKLQRKNEVVAELMEEHLKLKKELGEL
;
A
#
# COMPACT_ATOMS: atom_id res chain seq x y z
N MET A 1 7.98 -36.18 5.63
CA MET A 1 6.61 -35.62 5.74
C MET A 1 6.66 -34.11 5.46
N ARG A 2 5.83 -33.59 4.54
CA ARG A 2 5.81 -32.17 4.19
C ARG A 2 5.14 -31.41 5.35
N LYS A 3 5.90 -30.63 6.13
CA LYS A 3 5.33 -29.71 7.14
C LYS A 3 4.42 -28.73 6.41
N ILE A 4 3.12 -28.77 6.70
CA ILE A 4 2.15 -27.79 6.22
C ILE A 4 2.62 -26.42 6.73
N ARG A 5 2.97 -25.53 5.81
CA ARG A 5 3.40 -24.17 6.17
C ARG A 5 2.15 -23.38 6.52
N LYS A 6 1.93 -23.14 7.82
CA LYS A 6 0.95 -22.13 8.26
C LYS A 6 1.42 -20.76 7.78
N ASN A 7 0.56 -20.07 7.05
CA ASN A 7 0.79 -18.68 6.66
C ASN A 7 0.25 -17.79 7.78
N TYR A 8 1.14 -17.01 8.40
CA TYR A 8 0.76 -16.02 9.40
C TYR A 8 0.62 -14.66 8.74
N THR A 9 -0.52 -14.01 8.97
CA THR A 9 -0.77 -12.63 8.58
C THR A 9 0.13 -11.68 9.39
N PRO A 10 0.38 -10.45 8.91
CA PRO A 10 1.15 -9.46 9.67
C PRO A 10 0.57 -9.20 11.07
N VAL A 11 -0.76 -9.17 11.20
CA VAL A 11 -1.44 -8.95 12.49
C VAL A 11 -1.20 -10.10 13.46
N GLU A 12 -1.31 -11.35 12.99
CA GLU A 12 -1.03 -12.52 13.82
C GLU A 12 0.43 -12.56 14.28
N LYS A 13 1.38 -12.22 13.42
CA LYS A 13 2.81 -12.15 13.79
C LYS A 13 3.02 -11.17 14.95
N VAL A 14 2.41 -9.98 14.89
CA VAL A 14 2.51 -8.98 15.95
C VAL A 14 1.85 -9.46 17.24
N ALA A 15 0.69 -10.14 17.16
CA ALA A 15 0.03 -10.70 18.33
C ALA A 15 0.89 -11.77 19.02
N ILE A 16 1.54 -12.64 18.25
CA ILE A 16 2.45 -13.67 18.77
C ILE A 16 3.67 -13.02 19.45
N LEU A 17 4.28 -12.01 18.82
CA LEU A 17 5.38 -11.26 19.42
C LEU A 17 4.95 -10.55 20.72
N ARG A 18 3.74 -9.99 20.76
CA ARG A 18 3.19 -9.33 21.95
C ARG A 18 3.06 -10.29 23.14
N ARG A 19 2.57 -11.52 22.92
CA ARG A 19 2.44 -12.53 23.99
C ARG A 19 3.77 -12.80 24.69
N HIS A 20 4.86 -12.84 23.95
CA HIS A 20 6.19 -13.01 24.55
C HIS A 20 6.70 -11.72 25.20
N LEU A 21 6.62 -10.59 24.48
CA LEU A 21 7.28 -9.34 24.86
C LEU A 21 6.56 -8.57 25.97
N ILE A 22 5.23 -8.70 26.06
CA ILE A 22 4.39 -7.97 27.01
C ILE A 22 3.83 -8.91 28.08
N ASP A 23 3.29 -10.06 27.66
CA ASP A 23 2.67 -11.00 28.60
C ASP A 23 3.70 -11.98 29.21
N HIS A 24 4.98 -11.84 28.84
CA HIS A 24 6.11 -12.63 29.34
C HIS A 24 5.98 -14.15 29.18
N VAL A 25 5.17 -14.59 28.20
CA VAL A 25 5.02 -16.02 27.89
C VAL A 25 6.35 -16.57 27.34
N PRO A 26 6.87 -17.70 27.84
CA PRO A 26 8.08 -18.31 27.31
C PRO A 26 7.99 -18.63 25.82
N ILE A 27 9.09 -18.43 25.09
CA ILE A 27 9.16 -18.74 23.65
C ILE A 27 8.94 -20.23 23.40
N SER A 28 9.41 -21.10 24.29
CA SER A 28 9.18 -22.55 24.22
C SER A 28 7.70 -22.87 24.10
N ASP A 29 6.91 -22.32 25.03
CA ASP A 29 5.49 -22.63 25.16
C ASP A 29 4.71 -22.08 23.96
N LEU A 30 5.07 -20.88 23.48
CA LEU A 30 4.49 -20.29 22.27
C LEU A 30 4.84 -21.08 21.01
N CYS A 31 6.08 -21.54 20.90
CA CYS A 31 6.54 -22.34 19.77
C CYS A 31 5.86 -23.71 19.73
N ASP A 32 5.64 -24.33 20.88
CA ASP A 32 4.95 -25.61 21.00
C ASP A 32 3.44 -25.48 20.72
N GLU A 33 2.77 -24.47 21.31
CA GLU A 33 1.34 -24.20 21.10
C GLU A 33 1.01 -23.92 19.62
N LEU A 34 1.82 -23.08 18.98
CA LEU A 34 1.56 -22.60 17.62
C LEU A 34 2.25 -23.45 16.54
N GLN A 35 3.01 -24.48 16.95
CA GLN A 35 3.90 -25.27 16.08
C GLN A 35 4.84 -24.36 15.26
N LEU A 36 5.33 -23.30 15.90
CA LEU A 36 6.19 -22.28 15.31
C LEU A 36 7.66 -22.66 15.54
N SER A 37 8.49 -22.55 14.50
CA SER A 37 9.94 -22.70 14.68
C SER A 37 10.50 -21.52 15.48
N PRO A 38 11.32 -21.74 16.54
CA PRO A 38 11.98 -20.66 17.26
C PRO A 38 12.78 -19.71 16.35
N THR A 39 13.45 -20.24 15.32
CA THR A 39 14.18 -19.43 14.33
C THR A 39 13.27 -18.43 13.61
N LEU A 40 12.03 -18.84 13.31
CA LEU A 40 11.05 -17.98 12.63
C LEU A 40 10.52 -16.89 13.57
N PHE A 41 10.34 -17.21 14.85
CA PHE A 41 9.99 -16.23 15.88
C PHE A 41 11.06 -15.13 15.98
N TYR A 42 12.33 -15.50 16.14
CA TYR A 42 13.43 -14.53 16.22
C TYR A 42 13.58 -13.71 14.93
N HIS A 43 13.33 -14.32 13.76
CA HIS A 43 13.31 -13.58 12.50
C HIS A 43 12.23 -12.49 12.50
N TRP A 44 11.00 -12.81 12.93
CA TRP A 44 9.93 -11.82 13.03
C TRP A 44 10.21 -10.77 14.08
N GLN A 45 10.77 -11.15 15.23
CA GLN A 45 11.15 -10.22 16.28
C GLN A 45 12.15 -9.19 15.76
N LYS A 46 13.19 -9.65 15.07
CA LYS A 46 14.18 -8.78 14.41
C LYS A 46 13.51 -7.85 13.40
N GLN A 47 12.73 -8.41 12.47
CA GLN A 47 12.01 -7.60 11.46
C GLN A 47 11.08 -6.56 12.09
N PHE A 48 10.38 -6.91 13.17
CA PHE A 48 9.47 -6.01 13.85
C PHE A 48 10.20 -4.82 14.47
N PHE A 49 11.33 -5.05 15.15
CA PHE A 49 12.10 -3.97 15.74
C PHE A 49 12.88 -3.14 14.71
N GLU A 50 13.37 -3.74 13.62
CA GLU A 50 14.02 -3.01 12.52
C GLU A 50 13.06 -2.06 11.80
N ASN A 51 11.80 -2.45 11.63
CA ASN A 51 10.75 -1.60 11.06
C ASN A 51 10.02 -0.75 12.12
N GLY A 52 10.34 -0.95 13.40
CA GLY A 52 9.75 -0.23 14.53
C GLY A 52 9.90 1.30 14.46
N PRO A 53 11.05 1.86 14.02
CA PRO A 53 11.21 3.31 13.89
C PRO A 53 10.14 3.96 13.00
N ALA A 54 9.72 3.28 11.91
CA ALA A 54 8.69 3.78 11.00
C ALA A 54 7.32 3.95 11.69
N ALA A 55 7.07 3.29 12.82
CA ALA A 55 5.84 3.48 13.59
C ALA A 55 5.85 4.78 14.42
N PHE A 56 7.03 5.33 14.72
CA PHE A 56 7.20 6.55 15.51
C PHE A 56 7.51 7.79 14.66
N GLU A 57 7.84 7.59 13.38
CA GLU A 57 7.99 8.68 12.43
C GLU A 57 6.68 9.46 12.29
N ARG A 58 6.69 10.73 12.70
CA ARG A 58 5.60 11.65 12.40
C ARG A 58 5.65 11.92 10.90
N LYS A 59 4.65 11.47 10.15
CA LYS A 59 4.44 11.84 8.75
C LYS A 59 4.20 13.36 8.67
N ASN A 60 5.28 14.14 8.67
CA ASN A 60 5.25 15.58 8.40
C ASN A 60 4.99 15.76 6.89
N GLY A 61 3.74 15.57 6.47
CA GLY A 61 3.37 15.48 5.05
C GLY A 61 3.78 14.13 4.47
N SER A 62 2.81 13.23 4.26
CA SER A 62 3.14 11.97 3.62
C SER A 62 3.49 12.24 2.15
N PRO A 63 4.58 11.70 1.59
CA PRO A 63 4.81 11.75 0.14
C PRO A 63 3.60 11.19 -0.64
N GLU A 64 2.83 10.30 -0.03
CA GLU A 64 1.54 9.82 -0.53
C GLU A 64 0.53 10.96 -0.75
N THR A 65 0.48 11.96 0.13
CA THR A 65 -0.38 13.14 -0.05
C THR A 65 0.08 14.04 -1.19
N ASP A 66 1.39 14.15 -1.42
CA ASP A 66 1.92 14.93 -2.55
C ASP A 66 1.72 14.21 -3.89
N HIS A 67 1.85 12.88 -3.91
CA HIS A 67 1.50 12.07 -5.07
C HIS A 67 0.01 12.16 -5.38
N LEU A 68 -0.86 12.08 -4.37
CA LEU A 68 -2.31 12.24 -4.56
C LEU A 68 -2.68 13.63 -5.09
N ARG A 69 -2.04 14.69 -4.57
CA ARG A 69 -2.20 16.06 -5.09
C ARG A 69 -1.74 16.19 -6.53
N THR A 70 -0.59 15.59 -6.87
CA THR A 70 -0.06 15.59 -8.24
C THR A 70 -0.99 14.85 -9.19
N ILE A 71 -1.51 13.68 -8.79
CA ILE A 71 -2.48 12.91 -9.58
C ILE A 71 -3.75 13.72 -9.82
N ALA A 72 -4.27 14.40 -8.79
CA ALA A 72 -5.44 15.25 -8.92
C ALA A 72 -5.20 16.42 -9.90
N ALA A 73 -4.08 17.11 -9.78
CA ALA A 73 -3.72 18.21 -10.69
C ALA A 73 -3.55 17.75 -12.15
N LEU A 74 -2.93 16.58 -12.36
CA LEU A 74 -2.78 16.00 -13.69
C LEU A 74 -4.13 15.59 -14.30
N ARG A 75 -5.04 15.03 -13.49
CA ARG A 75 -6.40 14.69 -13.95
C ARG A 75 -7.18 15.93 -14.36
N ASP A 76 -7.13 17.01 -13.58
CA ASP A 76 -7.82 18.27 -13.91
C ASP A 76 -7.26 18.86 -15.22
N LYS A 77 -5.94 18.87 -15.39
CA LYS A 77 -5.30 19.34 -16.63
C LYS A 77 -5.70 18.51 -17.85
N LEU A 78 -5.83 17.19 -17.68
CA LEU A 78 -6.25 16.29 -18.76
C LEU A 78 -7.71 16.53 -19.14
N GLN A 79 -8.58 16.73 -18.16
CA GLN A 79 -9.99 17.07 -18.40
C GLN A 79 -10.14 18.38 -19.18
N ARG A 80 -9.49 19.46 -18.74
CA ARG A 80 -9.54 20.76 -19.46
C ARG A 80 -9.06 20.63 -20.90
N LYS A 81 -8.00 19.86 -21.14
CA LYS A 81 -7.50 19.60 -22.49
C LYS A 81 -8.51 18.85 -23.34
N ASN A 82 -9.18 17.85 -22.78
CA ASN A 82 -10.21 17.11 -23.51
C ASN A 82 -11.41 18.00 -23.87
N GLU A 83 -11.82 18.91 -22.98
CA GLU A 83 -12.90 19.88 -23.24
C GLU A 83 -12.53 20.80 -24.41
N VAL A 84 -11.35 21.43 -24.37
CA VAL A 84 -10.87 22.31 -25.45
C VAL A 84 -10.74 21.56 -26.78
N VAL A 85 -10.24 20.32 -26.75
CA VAL A 85 -10.13 19.50 -27.96
C VAL A 85 -11.52 19.16 -28.51
N ALA A 86 -12.49 18.83 -27.67
CA ALA A 86 -13.85 18.54 -28.10
C ALA A 86 -14.51 19.75 -28.78
N GLU A 87 -14.36 20.95 -28.20
CA GLU A 87 -14.84 22.21 -28.80
C GLU A 87 -14.21 22.46 -30.18
N LEU A 88 -12.87 22.38 -30.27
CA LEU A 88 -12.16 22.52 -31.54
C LEU A 88 -12.56 21.48 -32.58
N MET A 89 -12.79 20.23 -32.15
CA MET A 89 -13.27 19.16 -33.03
C MET A 89 -14.65 19.49 -33.59
N GLU A 90 -15.55 20.02 -32.74
CA GLU A 90 -16.90 20.38 -33.15
C GLU A 90 -16.89 21.53 -34.17
N GLU A 91 -16.07 22.56 -33.94
CA GLU A 91 -15.87 23.66 -34.89
C GLU A 91 -15.30 23.16 -36.23
N HIS A 92 -14.28 22.29 -36.18
CA HIS A 92 -13.71 21.68 -37.39
C HIS A 92 -14.73 20.85 -38.17
N LEU A 93 -15.60 20.11 -37.49
CA LEU A 93 -16.66 19.33 -38.14
C LEU A 93 -17.72 20.24 -38.77
N LYS A 94 -18.09 21.36 -38.13
CA LYS A 94 -18.99 22.37 -38.72
C LYS A 94 -18.39 22.98 -39.99
N LEU A 95 -17.14 23.43 -39.92
CA LEU A 95 -16.41 23.98 -41.06
C LEU A 95 -16.33 23.00 -42.23
N LYS A 96 -16.00 21.73 -41.97
CA LYS A 96 -15.95 20.71 -43.03
C LYS A 96 -17.31 20.46 -43.69
N LYS A 97 -18.40 20.50 -42.92
CA LYS A 97 -19.76 20.41 -43.47
C LYS A 97 -20.12 21.63 -44.33
N GLU A 98 -19.73 22.84 -43.91
CA GLU A 98 -19.95 24.07 -44.67
C GLU A 98 -19.17 24.08 -45.99
N LEU A 99 -17.94 23.54 -45.99
CA LEU A 99 -17.08 23.41 -47.18
C LEU A 99 -17.48 22.25 -48.11
N GLY A 100 -18.46 21.42 -47.72
CA GLY A 100 -18.91 20.27 -48.51
C GLY A 100 -17.89 19.12 -48.59
N GLU A 101 -16.92 19.07 -47.67
CA GLU A 101 -15.91 18.00 -47.58
C GLU A 101 -16.38 16.79 -46.75
N LEU A 102 -17.63 16.83 -46.26
CA LEU A 102 -18.30 15.79 -45.44
C LEU A 102 -19.69 15.46 -45.98
#